data_AF-A0A194S9K0-F1
#
_entry.id   AF-A0A194S9K0-F1
#
_cell.length_a   1.000
_cell.length_b   1.000
_cell.length_c   1.000
_cell.angle_alpha   90.00
_cell.angle_beta   90.00
_cell.angle_gamma   90.00
#
_symmetry.space_group_name_H-M   'P 1'
#
loop_
_entity.id
_entity.type
_entity.pdbx_description
1 polymer ?
#
loop_
_entity_poly.entity_id
_entity_poly.type
_entity_poly.pdbx_seq_one_letter_code
_entity_poly.pdbx_strand_id
1 'polypeptide(L)' 'MSRFALSRKEEEAIISLCRTEALRACEIDVSNFSACSEGRTISVTWACRDQFKAMQRCM' A
#
# COMPACT_ATOMS: atom_id res chain seq x y z
N MET A 1 18.00 -18.50 -14.56
CA MET A 1 16.66 -19.10 -14.68
C MET A 1 15.67 -18.03 -15.12
N SER A 2 15.47 -17.84 -16.42
CA SER A 2 14.43 -16.96 -16.96
C SER A 2 13.19 -17.81 -17.23
N ARG A 3 12.27 -17.86 -16.26
CA ARG A 3 10.97 -18.54 -16.41
C ARG A 3 10.00 -17.54 -17.02
N PHE A 4 9.78 -17.66 -18.33
CA PHE A 4 8.82 -16.84 -19.06
C PHE A 4 7.41 -17.16 -18.52
N ALA A 5 6.78 -16.19 -17.86
CA ALA A 5 5.52 -16.26 -17.12
C ALA A 5 5.57 -17.07 -15.79
N LEU A 6 5.36 -16.35 -14.68
CA LEU A 6 5.03 -16.94 -13.38
C LEU A 6 3.66 -17.61 -13.45
N SER A 7 3.47 -18.70 -12.70
CA SER A 7 2.13 -19.21 -12.42
C SER A 7 1.36 -18.17 -11.61
N ARG A 8 0.05 -18.01 -11.83
CA ARG A 8 -0.79 -17.04 -11.08
C ARG A 8 -0.59 -17.12 -9.56
N LYS A 9 -0.40 -18.34 -9.03
CA LYS A 9 -0.14 -18.55 -7.59
C LYS A 9 1.22 -17.99 -7.15
N GLU A 10 2.24 -18.13 -7.98
CA GLU A 10 3.58 -17.62 -7.69
C GLU A 10 3.60 -16.09 -7.80
N GLU A 11 2.87 -15.53 -8.78
CA GLU A 11 2.67 -14.09 -8.93
C GLU A 11 1.93 -13.49 -7.72
N GLU A 12 0.82 -14.10 -7.29
CA GLU A 12 0.09 -13.68 -6.09
C GLU A 12 0.96 -13.74 -4.84
N ALA A 13 1.76 -14.80 -4.69
CA ALA A 13 2.71 -14.91 -3.58
C ALA A 13 3.73 -13.76 -3.60
N ILE A 14 4.33 -13.47 -4.75
CA ILE A 14 5.30 -12.38 -4.90
C ILE A 14 4.65 -11.02 -4.64
N ILE A 15 3.44 -10.76 -5.16
CA ILE A 15 2.70 -9.52 -4.91
C ILE A 15 2.40 -9.37 -3.42
N SER A 16 1.99 -10.45 -2.75
CA SER A 16 1.70 -10.41 -1.31
C SER A 16 2.95 -10.11 -0.47
N LEU A 17 4.10 -10.68 -0.85
CA LEU A 17 5.39 -10.42 -0.22
C LEU A 17 5.81 -8.96 -0.43
N CYS A 18 5.78 -8.49 -1.69
CA CYS A 18 6.10 -7.11 -2.05
C CYS A 18 5.21 -6.12 -1.30
N ARG A 19 3.90 -6.39 -1.20
CA ARG A 19 2.97 -5.56 -0.43
C ARG A 19 3.33 -5.51 1.05
N THR A 20 3.70 -6.64 1.64
CA THR A 20 4.06 -6.71 3.06
C THR A 20 5.35 -5.93 3.33
N GLU A 21 6.33 -6.03 2.43
CA GLU A 21 7.58 -5.29 2.51
C GLU A 21 7.36 -3.78 2.31
N ALA A 22 6.57 -3.39 1.31
CA ALA A 22 6.20 -2.00 1.06
C ALA A 22 5.49 -1.37 2.27
N LEU A 23 4.58 -2.11 2.91
CA LEU A 23 3.90 -1.64 4.12
C LEU A 23 4.86 -1.45 5.31
N ARG A 24 5.88 -2.30 5.45
CA ARG A 24 6.91 -2.14 6.49
C ARG A 24 7.85 -0.97 6.19
N ALA A 25 8.25 -0.80 4.95
CA ALA A 25 9.14 0.29 4.54
C ALA A 25 8.47 1.67 4.70
N CYS A 26 7.17 1.74 4.42
CA CYS A 26 6.37 2.96 4.43
C CYS A 26 5.49 3.12 5.67
N GLU A 27 5.84 2.47 6.79
CA GLU A 27 5.02 2.40 8.01
C GLU A 27 4.59 3.80 8.51
N ILE A 28 5.48 4.79 8.43
CA ILE A 28 5.19 6.17 8.86
C ILE A 28 4.08 6.81 8.01
N ASP A 29 4.16 6.69 6.68
CA ASP A 29 3.16 7.27 5.78
C ASP A 29 1.82 6.55 5.88
N VAL A 30 1.86 5.22 6.06
CA VAL A 30 0.67 4.40 6.32
C VAL A 30 0.02 4.81 7.64
N SER A 31 0.79 5.03 8.70
CA SER A 31 0.30 5.49 10.00
C SER A 31 -0.35 6.88 9.92
N ASN A 32 0.26 7.80 9.18
CA ASN A 32 -0.29 9.14 8.94
C ASN A 32 -1.62 9.08 8.16
N PHE A 33 -1.71 8.21 7.15
CA PHE A 33 -2.95 7.98 6.43
C PHE A 33 -4.02 7.33 7.31
N SER A 34 -3.65 6.32 8.12
CA SER A 34 -4.58 5.64 9.02
C SER A 34 -5.15 6.60 10.05
N ALA A 35 -4.30 7.42 10.68
CA ALA A 35 -4.72 8.45 11.65
C ALA A 35 -5.67 9.48 11.02
N CYS A 36 -5.46 9.84 9.75
CA CYS A 36 -6.39 10.73 9.05
C CYS A 36 -7.72 10.04 8.69
N SER A 37 -7.68 8.75 8.33
CA SER A 37 -8.86 7.98 7.95
C SER A 37 -9.71 7.55 9.15
N GLU A 38 -9.16 7.58 10.36
CA GLU A 38 -9.87 7.18 11.57
C GLU A 38 -11.10 8.06 11.81
N GLY A 39 -12.28 7.42 11.87
CA GLY A 39 -13.57 8.13 12.03
C GLY A 39 -14.12 8.80 10.76
N ARG A 40 -13.46 8.66 9.61
CA ARG A 40 -13.96 9.13 8.32
C ARG A 40 -14.22 7.92 7.42
N THR A 41 -15.43 7.77 6.92
CA THR A 41 -15.79 6.67 5.98
C THR A 41 -16.14 7.20 4.59
N ILE A 42 -16.81 8.35 4.52
CA ILE A 42 -17.23 8.95 3.25
C ILE A 42 -16.24 10.04 2.81
N SER A 43 -15.65 10.77 3.76
CA SER A 43 -14.83 11.96 3.48
C SER A 43 -13.33 11.73 3.31
N VAL A 44 -12.86 10.50 3.49
CA VAL A 44 -11.43 10.14 3.45
C VAL A 44 -10.78 10.57 2.14
N THR A 45 -11.49 10.35 1.03
CA THR A 45 -10.95 10.54 -0.33
C THR A 45 -10.53 11.98 -0.61
N TRP A 46 -11.17 12.96 0.02
CA TRP A 46 -10.79 14.37 -0.09
C TRP A 46 -10.07 14.91 1.15
N ALA A 47 -10.50 14.53 2.35
CA ALA A 47 -9.94 15.03 3.60
C ALA A 47 -8.52 14.50 3.86
N CYS A 48 -8.20 13.30 3.37
CA CYS A 48 -6.91 12.62 3.57
C CYS A 48 -6.12 12.47 2.27
N ARG A 49 -6.45 13.27 1.25
CA ARG A 49 -5.87 13.15 -0.10
C ARG A 49 -4.35 13.34 -0.10
N ASP A 50 -3.83 14.22 0.74
CA ASP A 50 -2.40 14.51 0.77
C ASP A 50 -1.60 13.42 1.49
N GLN A 51 -2.16 12.85 2.57
CA GLN A 51 -1.61 11.69 3.27
C GLN A 51 -1.66 10.45 2.36
N PHE A 52 -2.75 10.27 1.61
CA PHE A 52 -2.85 9.22 0.60
C PHE A 52 -1.77 9.34 -0.48
N LYS A 53 -1.52 10.55 -1.00
CA LYS A 53 -0.44 10.78 -1.96
C LYS A 53 0.96 10.59 -1.36
N ALA A 54 1.15 10.88 -0.08
CA ALA A 54 2.42 10.61 0.60
C ALA A 54 2.68 9.10 0.68
N MET A 55 1.69 8.33 1.15
CA MET A 55 1.74 6.87 1.19
C MET A 55 1.98 6.26 -0.21
N GLN A 56 1.28 6.73 -1.24
CA GLN A 56 1.45 6.29 -2.63
C GLN A 56 2.77 6.72 -3.28
N ARG A 57 3.50 7.68 -2.71
CA ARG A 57 4.84 8.05 -3.18
C ARG A 57 5.92 7.17 -2.58
N CYS A 58 5.66 6.59 -1.41
CA CYS A 58 6.57 5.67 -0.75
C CYS A 58 6.43 4.23 -1.28
N MET A 59 5.19 3.78 -1.51
CA MET A 59 4.88 2.45 -2.06
C MET A 59 4.94 2.43 -3.58
#